data_AF-A0AAN6VFY8-F1
#
_entry.id   AF-A0AAN6VFY8-F1
#
_cell.length_a   1.000
_cell.length_b   1.000
_cell.length_c   1.000
_cell.angle_alpha   90.00
_cell.angle_beta   90.00
_cell.angle_gamma   90.00
#
_symmetry.space_group_name_H-M   'P 1'
#
loop_
_entity.id
_entity.type
_entity.pdbx_description
1 polymer ?
#
loop_
_entity_poly.entity_id
_entity_poly.type
_entity_poly.pdbx_seq_one_letter_code
_entity_poly.pdbx_strand_id
1 'polypeptide(L)'
;EKLAPIRKRFCMAHLQRYAELMHTIASEQRGRNAHRYTLSDTVLPTDASPNVRKRRVSLPDITDHLSKTPRFDIQMPFSHAPIRTGNPGDGPIHDPIADASYREQVLDELRRAMPPRGSRGESTDRLVRQLLEKAQQPNTDSSRGAVEACFCTGDEAARLVESRSPVDSPIVTDNQQTFEWRKDSRPIEQFFQRMYIRDQSVSVQIPSLTGKQSCEKRKLKEVQDRFLRRQHTTDPWNVLELQCSIPWVLPKFLAGENCQLLLEVRSIALMEWSAERLVAPAKEWNKWKDILDWSLLSEGGHNTGPHMDSHGYSTDDRT
;
A
#
# COMPACT_ATOMS: atom_id res chain seq x y z
N GLU A 1 6.96 34.27 -3.10
CA GLU A 1 8.33 33.88 -2.68
C GLU A 1 8.29 32.48 -2.06
N LYS A 2 8.26 31.52 -2.97
CA LYS A 2 8.02 30.10 -2.75
C LYS A 2 9.36 29.38 -2.91
N LEU A 3 9.74 28.52 -1.96
CA LEU A 3 10.75 27.41 -2.00
C LEU A 3 12.05 27.48 -2.82
N ALA A 4 12.43 28.62 -3.42
CA ALA A 4 13.76 28.88 -3.95
C ALA A 4 14.91 28.53 -2.97
N PRO A 5 14.76 28.55 -1.63
CA PRO A 5 15.86 28.21 -0.72
C PRO A 5 16.19 26.70 -0.65
N ILE A 6 15.25 25.77 -0.91
CA ILE A 6 15.55 24.33 -0.81
C ILE A 6 16.20 23.81 -2.09
N ARG A 7 15.74 24.27 -3.27
CA ARG A 7 16.43 24.04 -4.55
C ARG A 7 17.87 24.54 -4.55
N LYS A 8 18.18 25.59 -3.78
CA LYS A 8 19.54 26.11 -3.59
C LYS A 8 20.37 25.36 -2.53
N ARG A 9 19.77 24.45 -1.76
CA ARG A 9 20.45 23.72 -0.66
C ARG A 9 21.04 22.38 -1.07
N PHE A 10 20.49 21.73 -2.09
CA PHE A 10 21.10 20.54 -2.66
C PHE A 10 21.90 20.95 -3.89
N CYS A 11 23.24 21.02 -3.75
CA CYS A 11 24.09 21.12 -4.93
C CYS A 11 23.94 19.86 -5.79
N MET A 12 24.21 19.98 -7.08
CA MET A 12 24.08 18.88 -8.04
C MET A 12 24.81 17.60 -7.60
N ALA A 13 25.97 17.74 -6.96
CA ALA A 13 26.71 16.61 -6.41
C ALA A 13 25.91 15.81 -5.36
N HIS A 14 25.09 16.47 -4.54
CA HIS A 14 24.23 15.77 -3.57
C HIS A 14 23.04 15.07 -4.24
N LEU A 15 22.46 15.66 -5.29
CA LEU A 15 21.36 15.03 -6.03
C LEU A 15 21.84 13.83 -6.85
N GLN A 16 23.01 13.94 -7.49
CA GLN A 16 23.69 12.83 -8.17
C GLN A 16 24.05 11.72 -7.19
N ARG A 17 24.66 12.06 -6.04
CA ARG A 17 24.98 11.07 -5.00
C ARG A 17 23.73 10.39 -4.44
N TYR A 18 22.63 11.13 -4.26
CA TYR A 18 21.34 10.56 -3.88
C TYR A 18 20.81 9.61 -4.96
N ALA A 19 20.85 10.01 -6.25
CA ALA A 19 20.45 9.15 -7.36
C ALA A 19 21.29 7.88 -7.47
N GLU A 20 22.62 7.98 -7.30
CA GLU A 20 23.56 6.85 -7.27
C GLU A 20 23.32 5.91 -6.08
N LEU A 21 23.05 6.49 -4.90
CA LEU A 21 22.69 5.73 -3.69
C LEU A 21 21.39 4.98 -3.90
N MET A 22 20.34 5.66 -4.39
CA MET A 22 19.06 5.03 -4.71
C MET A 22 19.19 3.98 -5.81
N HIS A 23 20.04 4.21 -6.82
CA HIS A 23 20.35 3.22 -7.85
C HIS A 23 20.98 1.97 -7.23
N THR A 24 22.02 2.15 -6.42
CA THR A 24 22.74 1.03 -5.79
C THR A 24 21.78 0.21 -4.93
N ILE A 25 20.96 0.89 -4.12
CA ILE A 25 20.01 0.22 -3.22
C ILE A 25 18.90 -0.51 -4.01
N ALA A 26 18.31 0.10 -5.03
CA ALA A 26 17.29 -0.55 -5.86
C ALA A 26 17.84 -1.78 -6.60
N SER A 27 19.11 -1.74 -7.00
CA SER A 27 19.80 -2.85 -7.68
C SER A 27 20.15 -3.99 -6.72
N GLU A 28 20.61 -3.66 -5.51
CA GLU A 28 20.84 -4.64 -4.44
C GLU A 28 19.54 -5.28 -3.94
N GLN A 29 18.42 -4.56 -3.95
CA GLN A 29 17.11 -5.09 -3.56
C GLN A 29 16.52 -6.07 -4.57
N ARG A 30 16.80 -5.97 -5.88
CA ARG A 30 16.46 -7.07 -6.81
C ARG A 30 17.13 -8.40 -6.43
N GLY A 31 18.31 -8.34 -5.81
CA GLY A 31 19.00 -9.51 -5.25
C GLY A 31 18.52 -9.89 -3.84
N ARG A 32 18.18 -8.91 -2.99
CA ARG A 32 17.82 -9.14 -1.57
C ARG A 32 16.33 -9.30 -1.29
N ASN A 33 15.39 -8.83 -2.13
CA ASN A 33 13.95 -9.01 -1.91
C ASN A 33 13.50 -10.47 -2.10
N ALA A 34 14.35 -11.31 -2.70
CA ALA A 34 14.25 -12.77 -2.63
C ALA A 34 14.64 -13.37 -1.25
N HIS A 35 15.22 -12.57 -0.34
CA HIS A 35 15.90 -13.01 0.89
C HIS A 35 15.65 -12.12 2.14
N ARG A 36 14.87 -11.02 2.06
CA ARG A 36 14.76 -10.05 3.17
C ARG A 36 13.44 -10.05 3.94
N TYR A 37 12.46 -10.87 3.57
CA TYR A 37 11.30 -11.15 4.44
C TYR A 37 11.60 -12.16 5.56
N THR A 38 12.88 -12.25 5.98
CA THR A 38 13.42 -13.42 6.71
C THR A 38 14.08 -13.08 8.04
N LEU A 39 14.07 -11.82 8.50
CA LEU A 39 14.62 -11.46 9.82
C LEU A 39 13.71 -10.46 10.55
N SER A 40 12.91 -10.98 11.46
CA SER A 40 12.41 -10.25 12.63
C SER A 40 12.24 -11.25 13.78
N ASP A 41 13.35 -11.88 14.14
CA ASP A 41 13.57 -12.47 15.46
C ASP A 41 14.79 -11.76 16.05
N THR A 42 14.55 -10.68 16.80
CA THR A 42 15.57 -10.14 17.69
C THR A 42 14.95 -9.88 19.05
N VAL A 43 15.42 -10.66 20.01
CA VAL A 43 15.19 -10.55 21.45
C VAL A 43 15.66 -9.18 21.93
N LEU A 44 14.80 -8.49 22.69
CA LEU A 44 15.12 -7.23 23.37
C LEU A 44 16.06 -7.49 24.56
N PRO A 45 17.16 -6.74 24.73
CA PRO A 45 17.83 -6.63 26.02
C PRO A 45 17.05 -5.68 26.94
N THR A 46 16.98 -6.06 28.20
CA THR A 46 16.34 -5.31 29.29
C THR A 46 17.37 -4.36 29.91
N ASP A 47 17.09 -3.06 29.96
CA ASP A 47 17.60 -2.21 31.04
C ASP A 47 16.68 -1.00 31.30
N ALA A 48 16.58 -0.61 32.57
CA ALA A 48 15.47 0.07 33.26
C ALA A 48 15.30 1.59 32.93
N SER A 49 14.12 2.05 32.44
CA SER A 49 13.00 2.74 33.15
C SER A 49 12.90 4.25 32.81
N PRO A 50 11.77 4.97 33.01
CA PRO A 50 10.35 4.59 33.26
C PRO A 50 9.40 5.18 32.16
N ASN A 51 8.24 4.69 31.76
CA ASN A 51 7.08 4.09 32.42
C ASN A 51 6.37 3.22 31.37
N VAL A 52 6.71 1.93 31.30
CA VAL A 52 6.03 0.99 30.39
C VAL A 52 5.00 0.21 31.19
N ARG A 53 3.72 0.56 31.03
CA ARG A 53 2.61 -0.18 31.65
C ARG A 53 2.54 -1.60 31.08
N LYS A 54 2.90 -2.58 31.91
CA LYS A 54 2.78 -4.02 31.65
C LYS A 54 1.33 -4.51 31.77
N ARG A 55 1.01 -5.51 30.94
CA ARG A 55 -0.27 -6.21 30.76
C ARG A 55 -0.77 -6.93 32.01
N ARG A 56 -2.09 -7.19 32.07
CA ARG A 56 -2.64 -8.38 32.72
C ARG A 56 -3.79 -8.97 31.92
N VAL A 57 -3.87 -10.30 31.96
CA VAL A 57 -4.68 -11.22 31.14
C VAL A 57 -5.59 -12.01 32.09
N SER A 58 -6.82 -12.31 31.66
CA SER A 58 -7.57 -13.48 32.14
C SER A 58 -8.64 -13.90 31.12
N LEU A 59 -8.59 -15.17 30.71
CA LEU A 59 -9.55 -15.90 29.85
C LEU A 59 -10.57 -16.66 30.72
N PRO A 60 -11.73 -17.08 30.18
CA PRO A 60 -11.84 -18.48 29.75
C PRO A 60 -12.67 -18.76 28.47
N ASP A 61 -12.16 -19.67 27.66
CA ASP A 61 -12.70 -20.95 27.16
C ASP A 61 -14.16 -21.18 26.68
N ILE A 62 -14.22 -21.89 25.54
CA ILE A 62 -15.18 -22.93 25.08
C ILE A 62 -16.01 -22.64 23.81
N THR A 63 -15.53 -23.30 22.73
CA THR A 63 -16.19 -24.04 21.63
C THR A 63 -17.52 -23.54 21.04
N ASP A 64 -17.57 -23.35 19.71
CA ASP A 64 -18.07 -24.37 18.78
C ASP A 64 -17.95 -23.95 17.30
N HIS A 65 -17.84 -24.97 16.44
CA HIS A 65 -17.40 -24.91 15.05
C HIS A 65 -18.51 -24.53 14.06
N LEU A 66 -18.33 -23.48 13.24
CA LEU A 66 -19.00 -23.34 11.93
C LEU A 66 -18.14 -22.55 10.90
N SER A 67 -18.18 -23.03 9.65
CA SER A 67 -17.35 -22.68 8.49
C SER A 67 -17.53 -21.26 7.95
N LYS A 68 -16.45 -20.70 7.38
CA LYS A 68 -16.34 -19.33 6.84
C LYS A 68 -17.07 -19.10 5.51
N THR A 69 -17.67 -17.93 5.38
CA THR A 69 -18.36 -17.43 4.18
C THR A 69 -17.44 -16.45 3.41
N PRO A 70 -17.48 -16.42 2.06
CA PRO A 70 -16.74 -15.45 1.24
C PRO A 70 -17.14 -13.99 1.55
N ARG A 71 -16.18 -13.06 1.53
CA ARG A 71 -16.36 -11.60 1.69
C ARG A 71 -17.27 -10.93 0.63
N PHE A 72 -17.79 -11.66 -0.35
CA PHE A 72 -18.52 -11.09 -1.49
C PHE A 72 -19.88 -11.75 -1.82
N ASP A 73 -20.26 -12.84 -1.15
CA ASP A 73 -21.47 -13.60 -1.52
C ASP A 73 -22.61 -13.55 -0.49
N ILE A 74 -22.44 -12.84 0.63
CA ILE A 74 -23.62 -12.45 1.41
C ILE A 74 -24.23 -11.28 0.67
N GLN A 75 -25.44 -11.49 0.15
CA GLN A 75 -26.38 -10.47 -0.28
C GLN A 75 -26.73 -9.57 0.92
N MET A 76 -25.74 -8.79 1.36
CA MET A 76 -25.89 -7.73 2.33
C MET A 76 -26.45 -6.51 1.59
N PRO A 77 -27.26 -5.67 2.26
CA PRO A 77 -27.70 -4.39 1.72
C PRO A 77 -26.56 -3.35 1.64
N PHE A 78 -25.31 -3.78 1.70
CA PHE A 78 -24.14 -2.95 1.45
C PHE A 78 -23.75 -3.12 -0.02
N SER A 79 -24.58 -2.54 -0.91
CA SER A 79 -24.01 -1.79 -2.01
C SER A 79 -22.84 -1.01 -1.44
N HIS A 80 -21.63 -1.10 -2.04
CA HIS A 80 -20.48 -0.24 -1.73
C HIS A 80 -21.00 1.04 -1.10
N ALA A 81 -20.97 1.15 0.23
CA ALA A 81 -21.41 2.39 0.83
C ALA A 81 -20.40 3.37 0.25
N PRO A 82 -20.81 4.31 -0.61
CA PRO A 82 -19.90 5.36 -0.95
C PRO A 82 -19.49 5.91 0.41
N ILE A 83 -18.19 6.16 0.62
CA ILE A 83 -17.75 7.23 1.54
C ILE A 83 -18.85 8.27 1.42
N ARG A 84 -19.62 8.54 2.48
CA ARG A 84 -20.82 9.37 2.37
C ARG A 84 -20.43 10.58 1.56
N THR A 85 -20.81 10.58 0.29
CA THR A 85 -20.40 11.64 -0.61
C THR A 85 -21.24 12.77 -0.08
N GLY A 86 -20.61 13.70 0.63
CA GLY A 86 -21.22 15.00 0.81
C GLY A 86 -21.53 15.58 -0.57
N ASN A 87 -22.17 16.73 -0.60
CA ASN A 87 -22.46 17.35 -1.87
C ASN A 87 -21.15 17.51 -2.69
N PRO A 88 -21.20 17.57 -4.03
CA PRO A 88 -20.01 17.82 -4.83
C PRO A 88 -19.25 19.05 -4.30
N GLY A 89 -18.09 18.84 -3.67
CA GLY A 89 -17.32 19.87 -2.97
C GLY A 89 -17.09 19.64 -1.47
N ASP A 90 -17.83 18.73 -0.85
CA ASP A 90 -17.58 18.26 0.52
C ASP A 90 -16.55 17.13 0.50
N GLY A 91 -15.59 17.15 1.42
CA GLY A 91 -14.57 16.11 1.54
C GLY A 91 -15.16 14.78 2.03
N PRO A 92 -14.37 13.68 2.01
CA PRO A 92 -14.78 12.42 2.57
C PRO A 92 -15.10 12.58 4.07
N ILE A 93 -16.08 11.85 4.57
CA ILE A 93 -16.46 11.86 5.98
C ILE A 93 -16.02 10.55 6.62
N HIS A 94 -15.29 10.64 7.73
CA HIS A 94 -14.95 9.48 8.55
C HIS A 94 -16.22 8.83 9.12
N ASP A 95 -16.41 7.54 8.84
CA ASP A 95 -17.53 6.75 9.36
C ASP A 95 -17.04 5.77 10.44
N PRO A 96 -17.02 6.19 11.72
CA PRO A 96 -16.51 5.35 12.79
C PRO A 96 -17.36 4.10 13.05
N ILE A 97 -18.62 4.09 12.60
CA ILE A 97 -19.52 2.93 12.75
C ILE A 97 -19.16 1.89 11.70
N ALA A 98 -18.96 2.30 10.45
CA ALA A 98 -18.52 1.42 9.38
C ALA A 98 -17.14 0.82 9.68
N ASP A 99 -16.18 1.64 10.13
CA ASP A 99 -14.82 1.19 10.45
C ASP A 99 -14.80 0.20 11.63
N ALA A 100 -15.60 0.46 12.67
CA ALA A 100 -15.76 -0.47 13.79
C ALA A 100 -16.38 -1.80 13.34
N SER A 101 -17.40 -1.74 12.48
CA SER A 101 -18.06 -2.95 11.94
C SER A 101 -17.11 -3.76 11.08
N TYR A 102 -16.32 -3.09 10.23
CA TYR A 102 -15.28 -3.73 9.42
C TYR A 102 -14.21 -4.39 10.30
N ARG A 103 -13.74 -3.71 11.35
CA ARG A 103 -12.77 -4.28 12.30
C ARG A 103 -13.29 -5.56 12.94
N GLU A 104 -14.53 -5.57 13.45
CA GLU A 104 -15.12 -6.77 14.05
C GLU A 104 -15.29 -7.91 13.04
N GLN A 105 -15.71 -7.59 11.80
CA GLN A 105 -15.79 -8.58 10.73
C GLN A 105 -14.42 -9.23 10.45
N VAL A 106 -13.36 -8.43 10.31
CA VAL A 106 -12.02 -8.96 10.04
C VAL A 106 -11.51 -9.79 11.23
N LEU A 107 -11.76 -9.36 12.47
CA LEU A 107 -11.41 -10.13 13.66
C LEU A 107 -12.12 -11.50 13.69
N ASP A 108 -13.40 -11.54 13.35
CA ASP A 108 -14.16 -12.78 13.25
C ASP A 108 -13.62 -13.72 12.18
N GLU A 109 -13.27 -13.18 11.01
CA GLU A 109 -12.66 -13.96 9.95
C GLU A 109 -11.29 -14.51 10.36
N LEU A 110 -10.46 -13.74 11.07
CA LEU A 110 -9.17 -14.16 11.60
C LEU A 110 -9.32 -15.24 12.68
N ARG A 111 -10.31 -15.11 13.57
CA ARG A 111 -10.61 -16.13 14.60
C ARG A 111 -11.00 -17.48 13.97
N ARG A 112 -11.74 -17.41 12.87
CA ARG A 112 -12.15 -18.61 12.13
C ARG A 112 -11.01 -19.15 11.23
N ALA A 113 -9.94 -18.38 11.00
CA ALA A 113 -8.86 -18.75 10.10
C ALA A 113 -8.03 -19.90 10.66
N MET A 114 -7.83 -20.90 9.82
CA MET A 114 -6.97 -22.05 10.14
C MET A 114 -5.89 -22.18 9.08
N PRO A 115 -5.01 -21.16 8.92
CA PRO A 115 -3.86 -21.29 8.02
C PRO A 115 -2.98 -22.46 8.47
N PRO A 116 -2.28 -23.14 7.54
CA PRO A 116 -1.39 -24.25 7.90
C PRO A 116 -0.36 -23.81 8.95
N ARG A 117 -0.05 -24.68 9.91
CA ARG A 117 0.96 -24.39 10.93
C ARG A 117 2.32 -24.14 10.29
N GLY A 118 3.03 -23.13 10.77
CA GLY A 118 4.31 -22.69 10.23
C GLY A 118 4.21 -21.97 8.88
N SER A 119 3.00 -21.69 8.40
CA SER A 119 2.80 -20.92 7.18
C SER A 119 2.98 -19.42 7.42
N ARG A 120 3.23 -18.67 6.34
CA ARG A 120 3.25 -17.21 6.38
C ARG A 120 1.89 -16.63 6.79
N GLY A 121 0.81 -17.23 6.29
CA GLY A 121 -0.56 -16.88 6.66
C GLY A 121 -0.77 -16.92 8.17
N GLU A 122 -0.33 -17.98 8.84
CA GLU A 122 -0.45 -18.10 10.31
C GLU A 122 0.26 -16.95 11.04
N SER A 123 1.49 -16.65 10.65
CA SER A 123 2.28 -15.60 11.29
C SER A 123 1.68 -14.22 11.05
N THR A 124 1.27 -13.93 9.82
CA THR A 124 0.66 -12.66 9.42
C THR A 124 -0.70 -12.47 10.08
N ASP A 125 -1.59 -13.46 10.01
CA ASP A 125 -2.94 -13.39 10.58
C ASP A 125 -2.89 -13.20 12.10
N ARG A 126 -1.94 -13.86 12.78
CA ARG A 126 -1.71 -13.67 14.21
C ARG A 126 -1.32 -12.23 14.54
N LEU A 127 -0.43 -11.63 13.74
CA LEU A 127 0.04 -10.27 13.96
C LEU A 127 -1.05 -9.24 13.66
N VAL A 128 -1.76 -9.39 12.54
CA VAL A 128 -2.90 -8.53 12.18
C VAL A 128 -3.98 -8.60 13.25
N ARG A 129 -4.33 -9.80 13.74
CA ARG A 129 -5.28 -9.97 14.85
C ARG A 129 -4.87 -9.18 16.09
N GLN A 130 -3.61 -9.30 16.52
CA GLN A 130 -3.10 -8.59 17.70
C GLN A 130 -3.12 -7.07 17.55
N LEU A 131 -2.99 -6.56 16.32
CA LEU A 131 -3.09 -5.13 16.02
C LEU A 131 -4.55 -4.67 16.05
N LEU A 132 -5.44 -5.38 15.36
CA LEU A 132 -6.87 -5.05 15.30
C LEU A 132 -7.54 -5.11 16.67
N GLU A 133 -7.15 -6.04 17.54
CA GLU A 133 -7.64 -6.12 18.94
C GLU A 133 -7.31 -4.86 19.77
N LYS A 134 -6.33 -4.06 19.35
CA LYS A 134 -5.90 -2.83 20.03
C LYS A 134 -6.23 -1.56 19.26
N ALA A 135 -6.65 -1.69 17.99
CA ALA A 135 -6.90 -0.57 17.11
C ALA A 135 -8.08 0.27 17.63
N GLN A 136 -7.88 1.59 17.65
CA GLN A 136 -8.87 2.58 18.04
C GLN A 136 -9.18 3.48 16.85
N GLN A 137 -10.31 4.19 16.93
CA GLN A 137 -10.67 5.16 15.90
C GLN A 137 -9.67 6.32 15.92
N PRO A 138 -9.23 6.82 14.75
CA PRO A 138 -8.31 7.95 14.70
C PRO A 138 -8.99 9.22 15.21
N ASN A 139 -8.23 10.09 15.88
CA ASN A 139 -8.68 11.45 16.13
C ASN A 139 -8.68 12.25 14.83
N THR A 140 -9.86 12.67 14.35
CA THR A 140 -10.01 13.50 13.15
C THR A 140 -10.32 14.97 13.49
N ASP A 141 -10.33 15.33 14.77
CA ASP A 141 -10.71 16.66 15.26
C ASP A 141 -9.54 17.31 16.01
N SER A 142 -9.05 18.42 15.47
CA SER A 142 -7.92 19.18 16.03
C SER A 142 -8.23 19.79 17.40
N SER A 143 -9.50 19.97 17.76
CA SER A 143 -9.90 20.44 19.08
C SER A 143 -9.74 19.38 20.17
N ARG A 144 -9.65 18.10 19.79
CA ARG A 144 -9.55 16.94 20.69
C ARG A 144 -8.12 16.42 20.87
N GLY A 145 -7.15 17.07 20.23
CA GLY A 145 -5.74 16.71 20.29
C GLY A 145 -5.09 16.64 18.91
N ALA A 146 -3.97 15.94 18.81
CA ALA A 146 -3.29 15.72 17.54
C ALA A 146 -4.19 14.95 16.57
N VAL A 147 -4.27 15.41 15.31
CA VAL A 147 -5.03 14.74 14.26
C VAL A 147 -4.25 13.53 13.78
N GLU A 148 -4.85 12.34 13.83
CA GLU A 148 -4.23 11.06 13.45
C GLU A 148 -4.59 10.65 12.02
N ALA A 149 -5.65 11.21 11.43
CA ALA A 149 -6.02 11.05 10.02
C ALA A 149 -6.77 12.28 9.51
N CYS A 150 -6.42 12.74 8.30
CA CYS A 150 -7.00 13.91 7.65
C CYS A 150 -7.96 13.47 6.55
N PHE A 151 -9.23 13.82 6.66
CA PHE A 151 -10.23 13.57 5.61
C PHE A 151 -10.48 14.89 4.88
N CYS A 152 -10.10 14.96 3.61
CA CYS A 152 -9.93 16.22 2.90
C CYS A 152 -10.52 16.17 1.49
N THR A 153 -11.07 17.30 1.05
CA THR A 153 -11.23 17.58 -0.38
C THR A 153 -9.86 17.61 -1.08
N GLY A 154 -9.84 17.51 -2.42
CA GLY A 154 -8.62 17.67 -3.19
C GLY A 154 -7.90 19.00 -2.94
N ASP A 155 -8.64 20.10 -2.79
CA ASP A 155 -8.07 21.43 -2.54
C ASP A 155 -7.48 21.56 -1.13
N GLU A 156 -8.11 20.96 -0.12
CA GLU A 156 -7.57 20.89 1.23
C GLU A 156 -6.30 20.04 1.29
N ALA A 157 -6.32 18.86 0.65
CA ALA A 157 -5.16 18.00 0.54
C ALA A 157 -3.98 18.74 -0.15
N ALA A 158 -4.24 19.50 -1.21
CA ALA A 158 -3.23 20.29 -1.90
C ALA A 158 -2.61 21.35 -0.97
N ARG A 159 -3.43 22.05 -0.19
CA ARG A 159 -2.94 23.03 0.80
C ARG A 159 -2.09 22.38 1.89
N LEU A 160 -2.49 21.20 2.36
CA LEU A 160 -1.76 20.45 3.39
C LEU A 160 -0.38 20.00 2.89
N VAL A 161 -0.33 19.41 1.70
CA VAL A 161 0.91 18.94 1.05
C VAL A 161 1.86 20.09 0.74
N GLU A 162 1.34 21.24 0.34
CA GLU A 162 2.14 22.43 0.03
C GLU A 162 2.50 23.29 1.27
N SER A 163 2.00 22.91 2.44
CA SER A 163 2.29 23.64 3.68
C SER A 163 3.74 23.44 4.14
N ARG A 164 4.28 24.41 4.90
CA ARG A 164 5.66 24.33 5.42
C ARG A 164 5.83 23.31 6.55
N SER A 165 4.73 22.81 7.09
CA SER A 165 4.68 21.83 8.17
C SER A 165 4.02 20.58 7.60
N PRO A 166 4.80 19.62 7.07
CA PRO A 166 4.25 18.42 6.48
C PRO A 166 3.33 17.72 7.48
N VAL A 167 2.24 17.16 6.95
CA VAL A 167 1.27 16.41 7.75
C VAL A 167 1.86 15.04 8.03
N ASP A 168 2.12 14.72 9.29
CA ASP A 168 2.58 13.40 9.74
C ASP A 168 1.45 12.36 9.82
N SER A 169 0.29 12.69 9.28
CA SER A 169 -0.96 11.94 9.33
C SER A 169 -1.43 11.57 7.91
N PRO A 170 -1.99 10.37 7.71
CA PRO A 170 -2.55 9.99 6.41
C PRO A 170 -3.61 10.98 5.92
N ILE A 171 -3.60 11.27 4.62
CA ILE A 171 -4.61 12.09 3.95
C ILE A 171 -5.52 11.17 3.15
N VAL A 172 -6.81 11.19 3.48
CA VAL A 172 -7.88 10.47 2.79
C VAL A 172 -8.65 11.48 1.95
N THR A 173 -8.76 11.21 0.66
CA THR A 173 -9.54 12.00 -0.30
C THR A 173 -10.48 11.09 -1.09
N ASP A 174 -11.51 11.65 -1.70
CA ASP A 174 -12.39 10.95 -2.62
C ASP A 174 -12.32 11.55 -4.03
N ASN A 175 -12.64 10.75 -5.04
CA ASN A 175 -12.84 11.20 -6.42
C ASN A 175 -11.67 12.01 -7.05
N GLN A 176 -10.43 11.78 -6.61
CA GLN A 176 -9.24 12.46 -7.15
C GLN A 176 -8.61 11.74 -8.35
N GLN A 177 -9.02 10.50 -8.61
CA GLN A 177 -8.55 9.71 -9.76
C GLN A 177 -9.26 10.16 -11.04
N THR A 178 -8.50 10.52 -12.08
CA THR A 178 -9.07 10.92 -13.38
C THR A 178 -9.11 9.78 -14.40
N PHE A 179 -8.52 8.62 -14.09
CA PHE A 179 -8.62 7.44 -14.92
C PHE A 179 -9.99 6.78 -14.76
N GLU A 180 -10.71 6.61 -15.88
CA GLU A 180 -12.03 5.99 -15.89
C GLU A 180 -12.00 4.58 -16.49
N TRP A 181 -12.55 3.63 -15.75
CA TRP A 181 -12.86 2.30 -16.26
C TRP A 181 -14.10 2.36 -17.17
N ARG A 182 -14.11 1.55 -18.23
CA ARG A 182 -15.33 1.39 -19.04
C ARG A 182 -16.43 0.75 -18.20
N LYS A 183 -17.67 1.19 -18.38
CA LYS A 183 -18.83 0.70 -17.59
C LYS A 183 -19.34 -0.67 -18.03
N ASP A 184 -18.88 -1.16 -19.18
CA ASP A 184 -19.36 -2.39 -19.83
C ASP A 184 -18.65 -3.67 -19.37
N SER A 185 -17.59 -3.55 -18.57
CA SER A 185 -16.70 -4.65 -18.20
C SER A 185 -16.05 -4.40 -16.85
N ARG A 186 -15.60 -5.47 -16.19
CA ARG A 186 -14.96 -5.29 -14.87
C ARG A 186 -13.60 -4.61 -14.99
N PRO A 187 -13.21 -3.75 -14.03
CA PRO A 187 -11.87 -3.15 -13.99
C PRO A 187 -10.74 -4.18 -14.14
N ILE A 188 -10.85 -5.34 -13.49
CA ILE A 188 -9.83 -6.41 -13.55
C ILE A 188 -9.68 -7.01 -14.96
N GLU A 189 -10.77 -7.13 -15.72
CA GLU A 189 -10.72 -7.61 -17.12
C GLU A 189 -10.04 -6.59 -18.01
N GLN A 190 -10.43 -5.33 -17.85
CA GLN A 190 -9.85 -4.19 -18.53
C GLN A 190 -8.35 -4.02 -18.22
N PHE A 191 -7.94 -4.28 -16.98
CA PHE A 191 -6.54 -4.23 -16.55
C PHE A 191 -5.69 -5.27 -17.27
N PHE A 192 -6.12 -6.54 -17.29
CA PHE A 192 -5.40 -7.61 -17.98
C PHE A 192 -5.42 -7.48 -19.51
N GLN A 193 -6.45 -6.86 -20.10
CA GLN A 193 -6.46 -6.55 -21.53
C GLN A 193 -5.34 -5.60 -21.93
N ARG A 194 -4.93 -4.68 -21.04
CA ARG A 194 -3.82 -3.73 -21.27
C ARG A 194 -2.44 -4.37 -21.05
N MET A 195 -2.38 -5.58 -20.50
CA MET A 195 -1.12 -6.32 -20.31
C MET A 195 -0.77 -7.14 -21.56
N TYR A 196 0.17 -6.61 -22.34
CA TYR A 196 0.59 -7.20 -23.61
C TYR A 196 1.47 -8.44 -23.46
N ILE A 197 2.35 -8.50 -22.45
CA ILE A 197 3.33 -9.59 -22.29
C ILE A 197 2.92 -10.52 -21.15
N ARG A 198 2.22 -11.60 -21.48
CA ARG A 198 1.62 -12.52 -20.49
C ARG A 198 2.53 -13.65 -20.01
N ASP A 199 3.66 -13.85 -20.68
CA ASP A 199 4.65 -14.88 -20.31
C ASP A 199 5.68 -14.39 -19.28
N GLN A 200 5.62 -13.11 -18.90
CA GLN A 200 6.44 -12.61 -17.80
C GLN A 200 6.03 -13.23 -16.47
N SER A 201 7.01 -13.36 -15.56
CA SER A 201 6.78 -13.86 -14.22
C SER A 201 6.71 -12.73 -13.21
N VAL A 202 5.78 -12.83 -12.27
CA VAL A 202 5.61 -11.90 -11.15
C VAL A 202 5.74 -12.66 -9.82
N SER A 203 6.19 -11.96 -8.78
CA SER A 203 6.20 -12.49 -7.42
C SER A 203 4.78 -12.47 -6.85
N VAL A 204 4.28 -13.62 -6.42
CA VAL A 204 2.95 -13.77 -5.81
C VAL A 204 3.13 -14.21 -4.36
N GLN A 205 2.54 -13.47 -3.44
CA GLN A 205 2.43 -13.84 -2.04
C GLN A 205 1.28 -14.83 -1.88
N ILE A 206 1.55 -15.92 -1.17
CA ILE A 206 0.62 -17.03 -0.99
C ILE A 206 0.67 -17.42 0.51
N PRO A 207 -0.44 -17.26 1.27
CA PRO A 207 -0.47 -17.51 2.70
C PRO A 207 -0.02 -18.90 3.12
N SER A 208 -0.36 -19.94 2.35
CA SER A 208 -0.01 -21.34 2.64
C SER A 208 1.48 -21.66 2.54
N LEU A 209 2.31 -20.77 1.96
CA LEU A 209 3.74 -21.02 1.82
C LEU A 209 4.40 -21.18 3.20
N THR A 210 5.19 -22.26 3.30
CA THR A 210 6.00 -22.57 4.48
C THR A 210 7.47 -22.28 4.21
N GLY A 211 8.20 -21.90 5.25
CA GLY A 211 9.65 -21.67 5.17
C GLY A 211 10.04 -20.23 4.86
N LYS A 212 11.24 -20.04 4.30
CA LYS A 212 11.88 -18.71 4.20
C LYS A 212 11.35 -17.85 3.06
N GLN A 213 10.82 -18.44 1.99
CA GLN A 213 10.26 -17.70 0.87
C GLN A 213 8.90 -17.10 1.26
N SER A 214 8.71 -15.81 0.99
CA SER A 214 7.44 -15.10 1.22
C SER A 214 6.58 -14.99 -0.04
N CYS A 215 7.12 -15.40 -1.18
CA CYS A 215 6.47 -15.35 -2.48
C CYS A 215 6.96 -16.48 -3.39
N GLU A 216 6.16 -16.78 -4.40
CA GLU A 216 6.49 -17.69 -5.48
C GLU A 216 6.42 -16.96 -6.82
N LYS A 217 7.24 -17.35 -7.80
CA LYS A 217 7.16 -16.81 -9.15
C LYS A 217 6.04 -17.50 -9.91
N ARG A 218 5.08 -16.72 -10.41
CA ARG A 218 3.97 -17.19 -11.27
C ARG A 218 3.98 -16.44 -12.59
N LYS A 219 3.54 -17.10 -13.67
CA LYS A 219 3.35 -16.42 -14.95
C LYS A 219 2.15 -15.48 -14.86
N LEU A 220 2.20 -14.33 -15.54
CA LEU A 220 1.07 -13.40 -15.58
C LEU A 220 -0.20 -14.04 -16.15
N LYS A 221 -0.07 -14.98 -17.10
CA LYS A 221 -1.20 -15.78 -17.56
C LYS A 221 -1.90 -16.56 -16.44
N GLU A 222 -1.14 -17.16 -15.52
CA GLU A 222 -1.70 -17.91 -14.38
C GLU A 222 -2.41 -16.98 -13.40
N VAL A 223 -1.82 -15.81 -13.14
CA VAL A 223 -2.43 -14.76 -12.31
C VAL A 223 -3.74 -14.28 -12.94
N GLN A 224 -3.72 -13.97 -14.24
CA GLN A 224 -4.91 -13.57 -14.99
C GLN A 224 -6.01 -14.63 -14.90
N ASP A 225 -5.69 -15.88 -15.25
CA ASP A 225 -6.66 -16.97 -15.24
C ASP A 225 -7.29 -17.13 -13.86
N ARG A 226 -6.50 -16.99 -12.79
CA ARG A 226 -6.98 -17.11 -11.42
C ARG A 226 -7.91 -15.95 -11.03
N PHE A 227 -7.47 -14.71 -11.20
CA PHE A 227 -8.26 -13.52 -10.84
C PHE A 227 -9.55 -13.38 -11.67
N LEU A 228 -9.57 -13.94 -12.89
CA LEU A 228 -10.77 -13.93 -13.74
C LEU A 228 -11.77 -15.05 -13.42
N ARG A 229 -11.33 -16.16 -12.81
CA ARG A 229 -12.19 -17.33 -12.50
C ARG A 229 -13.26 -17.09 -11.43
N ARG A 230 -13.16 -16.02 -10.64
CA ARG A 230 -14.11 -15.66 -9.56
C ARG A 230 -14.37 -16.82 -8.58
N GLN A 231 -13.37 -17.64 -8.31
CA GLN A 231 -13.50 -18.77 -7.39
C GLN A 231 -13.16 -18.32 -5.97
N HIS A 232 -13.95 -18.76 -5.01
CA HIS A 232 -13.60 -18.61 -3.61
C HIS A 232 -12.35 -19.45 -3.29
N THR A 233 -11.46 -18.89 -2.48
CA THR A 233 -10.22 -19.54 -2.08
C THR A 233 -9.94 -19.25 -0.61
N THR A 234 -9.43 -20.26 0.09
CA THR A 234 -8.88 -20.12 1.45
C THR A 234 -7.39 -19.77 1.45
N ASP A 235 -6.78 -19.70 0.27
CA ASP A 235 -5.36 -19.41 0.08
C ASP A 235 -5.20 -18.28 -0.95
N PRO A 236 -5.67 -17.06 -0.61
CA PRO A 236 -5.75 -15.94 -1.54
C PRO A 236 -4.38 -15.49 -2.02
N TRP A 237 -4.28 -15.05 -3.27
CA TRP A 237 -3.05 -14.51 -3.85
C TRP A 237 -2.97 -12.99 -3.71
N ASN A 238 -1.77 -12.49 -3.48
CA ASN A 238 -1.48 -11.07 -3.46
C ASN A 238 -0.23 -10.74 -4.28
N VAL A 239 -0.32 -9.70 -5.09
CA VAL A 239 0.71 -9.26 -6.02
C VAL A 239 0.98 -7.78 -5.76
N LEU A 240 2.07 -7.48 -5.06
CA LEU A 240 2.41 -6.12 -4.62
C LEU A 240 3.29 -5.35 -5.63
N GLU A 241 4.02 -6.07 -6.48
CA GLU A 241 5.04 -5.48 -7.37
C GLU A 241 4.71 -5.82 -8.84
N LEU A 242 3.51 -5.46 -9.29
CA LEU A 242 3.11 -5.66 -10.68
C LEU A 242 3.36 -4.40 -11.49
N GLN A 243 3.94 -4.54 -12.68
CA GLN A 243 4.10 -3.41 -13.58
C GLN A 243 2.74 -2.82 -13.95
N CYS A 244 2.61 -1.51 -13.80
CA CYS A 244 1.39 -0.79 -14.12
C CYS A 244 1.16 -0.74 -15.64
N SER A 245 -0.04 -1.16 -16.07
CA SER A 245 -0.48 -1.17 -17.47
C SER A 245 -1.49 -0.07 -17.79
N ILE A 246 -1.86 0.75 -16.80
CA ILE A 246 -2.74 1.90 -16.97
C ILE A 246 -1.91 3.18 -17.15
N PRO A 247 -2.45 4.21 -17.82
CA PRO A 247 -1.78 5.50 -17.93
C PRO A 247 -1.45 6.07 -16.55
N TRP A 248 -0.25 6.63 -16.41
CA TRP A 248 0.13 7.33 -15.20
C TRP A 248 -0.71 8.60 -15.07
N VAL A 249 -1.60 8.59 -14.08
CA VAL A 249 -2.43 9.72 -13.67
C VAL A 249 -2.07 9.99 -12.22
N LEU A 250 -1.70 11.22 -11.88
CA LEU A 250 -1.44 11.62 -10.51
C LEU A 250 -2.67 12.40 -9.99
N PRO A 251 -3.13 12.17 -8.75
CA PRO A 251 -4.10 13.05 -8.11
C PRO A 251 -3.65 14.50 -8.19
N LYS A 252 -4.56 15.43 -8.50
CA LYS A 252 -4.23 16.85 -8.72
C LYS A 252 -3.47 17.46 -7.54
N PHE A 253 -3.81 17.06 -6.32
CA PHE A 253 -3.19 17.59 -5.11
C PHE A 253 -1.73 17.16 -4.90
N LEU A 254 -1.27 16.11 -5.59
CA LEU A 254 0.13 15.66 -5.60
C LEU A 254 0.92 16.23 -6.79
N ALA A 255 0.30 17.03 -7.67
CA ALA A 255 0.99 17.64 -8.81
C ALA A 255 1.83 18.88 -8.44
N GLY A 256 1.78 19.32 -7.18
CA GLY A 256 2.55 20.45 -6.67
C GLY A 256 4.04 20.16 -6.50
N GLU A 257 4.85 21.22 -6.40
CA GLU A 257 6.33 21.15 -6.39
C GLU A 257 6.88 20.27 -5.26
N ASN A 258 6.21 20.23 -4.09
CA ASN A 258 6.66 19.44 -2.94
C ASN A 258 6.63 17.92 -3.19
N CYS A 259 5.81 17.47 -4.14
CA CYS A 259 5.69 16.05 -4.50
C CYS A 259 6.53 15.68 -5.73
N GLN A 260 7.24 16.63 -6.35
CA GLN A 260 7.99 16.37 -7.57
C GLN A 260 9.44 15.93 -7.34
N LEU A 261 9.94 15.88 -6.09
CA LEU A 261 11.36 15.62 -5.81
C LEU A 261 11.89 14.36 -6.51
N LEU A 262 11.18 13.23 -6.42
CA LEU A 262 11.60 12.00 -7.08
C LEU A 262 11.59 12.11 -8.61
N LEU A 263 10.65 12.87 -9.17
CA LEU A 263 10.56 13.14 -10.61
C LEU A 263 11.69 14.07 -11.08
N GLU A 264 12.08 15.05 -10.27
CA GLU A 264 13.22 15.94 -10.52
C GLU A 264 14.55 15.17 -10.43
N VAL A 265 14.74 14.36 -9.38
CA VAL A 265 15.94 13.50 -9.23
C VAL A 265 16.04 12.55 -10.41
N ARG A 266 14.94 11.92 -10.83
CA ARG A 266 14.89 11.09 -12.04
C ARG A 266 15.33 11.88 -13.26
N SER A 267 14.78 13.08 -13.45
CA SER A 267 15.12 13.93 -14.59
C SER A 267 16.61 14.26 -14.62
N ILE A 268 17.18 14.65 -13.48
CA ILE A 268 18.61 14.95 -13.35
C ILE A 268 19.47 13.70 -13.62
N ALA A 269 19.09 12.55 -13.05
CA ALA A 269 19.82 11.30 -13.19
C ALA A 269 19.79 10.76 -14.63
N LEU A 270 18.72 11.02 -15.39
CA LEU A 270 18.53 10.47 -16.74
C LEU A 270 18.84 11.46 -17.87
N MET A 271 18.90 12.77 -17.58
CA MET A 271 19.13 13.80 -18.60
C MET A 271 20.43 14.59 -18.38
N GLU A 272 21.10 14.43 -17.24
CA GLU A 272 22.28 15.23 -16.87
C GLU A 272 22.06 16.74 -17.11
N TRP A 273 22.88 17.35 -17.98
CA TRP A 273 22.84 18.76 -18.40
C TRP A 273 22.13 18.97 -19.75
N SER A 274 21.58 17.91 -20.34
CA SER A 274 20.96 17.99 -21.66
C SER A 274 19.48 18.33 -21.55
N ALA A 275 19.07 19.39 -22.25
CA ALA A 275 17.66 19.68 -22.52
C ALA A 275 17.13 18.91 -23.75
N GLU A 276 17.97 18.07 -24.37
CA GLU A 276 17.58 17.27 -25.53
C GLU A 276 16.72 16.07 -25.14
N ARG A 277 15.93 15.60 -26.09
CA ARG A 277 15.02 14.48 -25.90
C ARG A 277 15.81 13.17 -25.75
N LEU A 278 15.76 12.58 -24.54
CA LEU A 278 16.19 11.22 -24.17
C LEU A 278 17.68 10.91 -24.44
N VAL A 279 18.53 11.11 -23.43
CA VAL A 279 19.94 10.68 -23.45
C VAL A 279 20.15 9.33 -22.73
N ALA A 280 19.29 8.97 -21.76
CA ALA A 280 19.46 7.75 -20.98
C ALA A 280 19.09 6.45 -21.73
N PRO A 281 19.87 5.37 -21.58
CA PRO A 281 19.51 4.04 -22.06
C PRO A 281 18.17 3.56 -21.49
N ALA A 282 17.38 2.84 -22.30
CA ALA A 282 16.07 2.31 -21.90
C ALA A 282 16.09 1.48 -20.60
N LYS A 283 17.21 0.81 -20.30
CA LYS A 283 17.41 0.04 -19.07
C LYS A 283 17.41 0.91 -17.81
N GLU A 284 17.93 2.14 -17.90
CA GLU A 284 17.94 3.09 -16.78
C GLU A 284 16.57 3.74 -16.60
N TRP A 285 15.89 4.03 -17.73
CA TRP A 285 14.52 4.53 -17.71
C TRP A 285 13.55 3.56 -17.04
N ASN A 286 13.68 2.25 -17.33
CA ASN A 286 12.83 1.22 -16.74
C ASN A 286 13.02 1.09 -15.21
N LYS A 287 14.23 1.33 -14.68
CA LYS A 287 14.48 1.30 -13.23
C LYS A 287 13.67 2.37 -12.48
N TRP A 288 13.58 3.57 -13.06
CA TRP A 288 12.82 4.67 -12.45
C TRP A 288 11.31 4.50 -12.63
N LYS A 289 10.87 3.87 -13.72
CA LYS A 289 9.45 3.53 -13.90
C LYS A 289 8.97 2.56 -12.82
N ASP A 290 9.80 1.56 -12.48
CA ASP A 290 9.49 0.58 -11.43
C ASP A 290 9.34 1.22 -10.02
N ILE A 291 9.96 2.38 -9.78
CA ILE A 291 9.91 3.10 -8.49
C ILE A 291 8.71 4.05 -8.39
N LEU A 292 8.13 4.45 -9.52
CA LEU A 292 7.11 5.51 -9.56
C LEU A 292 5.71 5.00 -9.89
N ASP A 293 5.61 3.80 -10.47
CA ASP A 293 4.33 3.28 -10.95
C ASP A 293 4.30 1.75 -10.90
N TRP A 294 3.49 1.23 -9.98
CA TRP A 294 3.18 -0.19 -9.86
C TRP A 294 1.69 -0.37 -9.61
N SER A 295 1.20 -1.58 -9.85
CA SER A 295 -0.17 -1.97 -9.56
C SER A 295 -0.19 -3.05 -8.50
N LEU A 296 -1.24 -3.02 -7.68
CA LEU A 296 -1.52 -4.02 -6.66
C LEU A 296 -2.69 -4.88 -7.13
N LEU A 297 -2.54 -6.20 -7.05
CA LEU A 297 -3.66 -7.14 -7.24
C LEU A 297 -3.77 -8.02 -6.01
N SER A 298 -4.95 -8.05 -5.39
CA SER A 298 -5.21 -8.87 -4.21
C SER A 298 -6.52 -9.63 -4.32
N GLU A 299 -6.50 -10.93 -4.02
CA GLU A 299 -7.71 -11.71 -3.78
C GLU A 299 -8.27 -11.36 -2.39
N GLY A 300 -9.61 -11.28 -2.28
CA GLY A 300 -10.27 -11.00 -1.01
C GLY A 300 -9.87 -11.99 0.08
N GLY A 301 -9.58 -11.48 1.27
CA GLY A 301 -9.14 -12.30 2.42
C GLY A 301 -7.64 -12.38 2.60
N HIS A 302 -6.82 -11.88 1.67
CA HIS A 302 -5.38 -11.79 1.90
C HIS A 302 -5.04 -10.71 2.92
N ASN A 303 -4.04 -10.98 3.77
CA ASN A 303 -3.48 -10.02 4.71
C ASN A 303 -2.00 -9.79 4.40
N THR A 304 -1.59 -8.52 4.36
CA THR A 304 -0.17 -8.16 4.31
C THR A 304 0.28 -7.79 5.71
N GLY A 305 1.39 -8.36 6.17
CA GLY A 305 1.94 -8.03 7.48
C GLY A 305 2.34 -6.55 7.58
N PRO A 306 2.37 -5.97 8.79
CA PRO A 306 2.80 -4.59 8.99
C PRO A 306 4.25 -4.42 8.52
N HIS A 307 4.48 -3.35 7.76
CA HIS A 307 5.78 -2.97 7.26
C HIS A 307 5.80 -1.45 7.04
N MET A 308 6.99 -0.90 6.83
CA MET A 308 7.14 0.44 6.27
C MET A 308 7.54 0.28 4.81
N ASP A 309 7.04 1.19 3.97
CA ASP A 309 7.48 1.26 2.58
C ASP A 309 8.98 1.48 2.51
N SER A 310 9.56 0.94 1.44
CA SER A 310 10.99 1.05 1.24
C SER A 310 11.41 2.54 1.27
N HIS A 311 12.48 2.85 2.00
CA HIS A 311 13.08 4.19 2.06
C HIS A 311 12.21 5.29 2.70
N GLY A 312 11.07 4.93 3.32
CA GLY A 312 10.19 5.91 3.96
C GLY A 312 9.50 6.84 2.97
N TYR A 313 9.28 6.38 1.73
CA TYR A 313 8.49 7.12 0.75
C TYR A 313 7.04 7.19 1.18
N SER A 314 6.41 8.33 0.89
CA SER A 314 4.96 8.46 0.93
C SER A 314 4.36 7.72 -0.26
N THR A 315 3.29 6.96 -0.02
CA THR A 315 2.60 6.16 -1.03
C THR A 315 1.18 6.69 -1.22
N ASP A 316 0.73 6.71 -2.48
CA ASP A 316 -0.64 7.06 -2.89
C ASP A 316 -1.35 5.79 -3.35
N ASP A 317 -2.26 5.27 -2.52
CA ASP A 317 -3.06 4.09 -2.82
C ASP A 317 -4.40 4.51 -3.43
N ARG A 318 -4.65 4.08 -4.67
CA ARG A 318 -5.87 4.39 -5.43
C ARG A 318 -6.65 3.11 -5.68
N THR A 319 -7.77 2.98 -4.99
CA THR A 319 -8.67 1.80 -5.02
C THR A 319 -9.81 1.97 -6.01
#